data_AF-W1Y7A2-F1
#
_entry.id   AF-W1Y7A2-F1
#
_cell.length_a   1.000
_cell.length_b   1.000
_cell.length_c   1.000
_cell.angle_alpha   90.00
_cell.angle_beta   90.00
_cell.angle_gamma   90.00
#
_symmetry.space_group_name_H-M   'P 1'
#
loop_
_entity.id
_entity.type
_entity.pdbx_description
1 polymer ?
#
loop_
_entity_poly.entity_id
_entity_poly.type
_entity_poly.pdbx_seq_one_letter_code
_entity_poly.pdbx_strand_id
1 'polypeptide(L)' 'SASSKMQLIKNTNIDGSVSTMTITPEREKIIDFTNQYFDAGQSILVKKDSGINSVKDMNDSKYTIIVVVGTTAATE' A
#
# COMPACT_ATOMS: atom_id res chain seq x y z
N SER A 1 -0.29 10.69 1.61
CA SER A 1 -0.04 9.27 1.26
C SER A 1 1.21 8.78 2.00
N ALA A 2 1.63 7.52 1.82
CA ALA A 2 2.91 7.04 2.34
C ALA A 2 4.07 7.92 1.84
N SER A 3 4.05 8.29 0.54
CA SER A 3 5.04 9.18 -0.07
C SER A 3 5.14 10.55 0.61
N SER A 4 4.01 11.16 1.00
CA SER A 4 4.02 12.44 1.70
C SER A 4 4.72 12.36 3.06
N LYS A 5 4.47 11.29 3.83
CA LYS A 5 5.07 11.10 5.16
C LYS A 5 6.58 10.87 5.07
N MET A 6 7.03 10.08 4.10
CA MET A 6 8.46 9.85 3.87
C MET A 6 9.20 11.16 3.54
N GLN A 7 8.58 12.06 2.77
CA GLN A 7 9.19 13.36 2.49
C GLN A 7 9.31 14.24 3.75
N LEU A 8 8.31 14.25 4.63
CA LEU A 8 8.38 15.00 5.89
C LEU A 8 9.48 14.49 6.82
N ILE A 9 9.67 13.16 6.89
CA ILE A 9 10.77 12.55 7.66
C ILE A 9 12.11 12.90 7.01
N LYS A 10 12.25 12.72 5.69
CA LYS A 10 13.48 13.03 4.94
C LYS A 10 13.90 14.50 5.10
N ASN A 11 12.93 15.40 5.11
CA ASN A 11 13.14 16.83 5.25
C ASN A 11 13.25 17.27 6.73
N THR A 12 13.29 16.32 7.67
CA THR A 12 13.38 16.58 9.13
C THR A 12 12.26 17.47 9.67
N ASN A 13 11.11 17.51 9.01
CA ASN A 13 9.92 18.21 9.51
C ASN A 13 9.23 17.44 10.65
N ILE A 14 9.43 16.12 10.68
CA ILE A 14 9.02 15.22 11.76
C ILE A 14 10.15 14.20 12.01
N ASP A 15 10.23 13.68 13.23
CA ASP A 15 11.27 12.71 13.61
C ASP A 15 10.88 11.26 13.27
N GLY A 16 9.59 10.98 13.08
CA GLY A 16 9.11 9.65 12.78
C GLY A 16 7.60 9.58 12.56
N SER A 17 7.13 8.41 12.10
CA SER A 17 5.70 8.15 11.86
C SER A 17 5.33 6.75 12.31
N VAL A 18 4.33 6.64 13.19
CA VAL A 18 3.70 5.36 13.55
C VAL A 18 2.45 5.18 12.70
N SER A 19 2.57 4.39 11.63
CA SER A 19 1.44 4.09 10.74
C SER A 19 1.68 2.80 9.98
N THR A 20 0.60 2.19 9.46
CA THR A 20 0.66 1.04 8.55
C THR A 20 1.35 1.43 7.24
N MET A 21 2.66 1.22 7.18
CA MET A 21 3.50 1.50 6.02
C MET A 21 4.32 0.26 5.67
N THR A 22 4.13 -0.24 4.45
CA THR A 22 4.88 -1.39 3.93
C THR A 22 6.37 -1.03 3.83
N ILE A 23 7.23 -1.90 4.35
CA ILE A 23 8.68 -1.83 4.18
C ILE A 23 8.99 -2.31 2.76
N THR A 24 9.72 -1.51 1.98
CA THR A 24 10.21 -1.92 0.64
C THR A 24 11.64 -1.40 0.43
N PRO A 25 12.46 -2.05 -0.42
CA PRO A 25 13.84 -1.63 -0.66
C PRO A 25 13.97 -0.19 -1.17
N GLU A 26 13.01 0.30 -1.94
CA GLU A 26 12.99 1.69 -2.43
C GLU A 26 12.73 2.68 -1.30
N ARG A 27 11.88 2.32 -0.33
CA ARG A 27 11.57 3.18 0.82
C ARG A 27 12.69 3.22 1.84
N GLU A 28 13.35 2.08 2.08
CA GLU A 28 14.52 1.97 2.96
C GLU A 28 15.71 2.80 2.47
N LYS A 29 15.82 3.07 1.17
CA LYS A 29 16.82 4.01 0.62
C LYS A 29 16.56 5.47 0.99
N ILE A 30 15.35 5.81 1.46
CA ILE A 30 14.90 7.18 1.70
C ILE A 30 14.76 7.47 3.19
N ILE A 31 14.26 6.51 3.97
CA ILE A 31 14.05 6.60 5.42
C ILE A 31 14.38 5.27 6.10
N ASP A 32 14.69 5.34 7.40
CA ASP A 32 14.86 4.14 8.23
C ASP A 32 13.51 3.59 8.71
N PHE A 33 13.46 2.27 8.92
CA PHE A 33 12.32 1.56 9.50
C PHE A 33 12.71 0.85 10.79
N THR A 34 11.73 0.68 11.67
CA THR A 34 11.86 -0.26 12.79
C THR A 34 11.74 -1.70 12.31
N ASN A 35 11.94 -2.66 13.21
CA ASN A 35 11.54 -4.04 12.96
C ASN A 35 10.05 -4.11 12.57
N GLN A 36 9.73 -5.02 11.65
CA GLN A 36 8.35 -5.28 11.24
C GLN A 36 7.52 -5.71 12.45
N TYR A 37 6.36 -5.08 12.63
CA TYR A 37 5.44 -5.38 13.72
C TYR A 37 4.15 -6.10 13.27
N PHE A 38 3.90 -6.17 11.96
CA PHE A 38 2.73 -6.80 11.35
C PHE A 38 3.04 -7.22 9.92
N ASP A 39 2.60 -8.41 9.52
CA ASP A 39 2.68 -8.88 8.13
C ASP A 39 1.38 -8.59 7.39
N ALA A 40 1.48 -7.81 6.32
CA ALA A 40 0.33 -7.27 5.62
C ALA A 40 0.24 -7.86 4.21
N GLY A 41 -0.73 -8.76 4.02
CA GLY A 41 -1.14 -9.21 2.69
C GLY A 41 -2.06 -8.21 1.99
N GLN A 42 -1.97 -8.14 0.66
CA GLN A 42 -2.95 -7.42 -0.16
C GLN A 42 -4.19 -8.31 -0.39
N SER A 43 -5.36 -7.67 -0.44
CA SER A 43 -6.64 -8.33 -0.74
C SER A 43 -7.58 -7.35 -1.42
N ILE A 44 -8.50 -7.87 -2.22
CA ILE A 44 -9.48 -7.05 -2.94
C ILE A 44 -10.81 -7.09 -2.20
N LEU A 45 -11.32 -5.91 -1.85
CA LEU A 45 -12.65 -5.78 -1.28
C LEU A 45 -13.69 -5.82 -2.41
N VAL A 46 -14.62 -6.77 -2.31
CA VAL A 46 -15.74 -6.92 -3.24
C VAL A 46 -17.08 -6.88 -2.50
N LYS A 47 -18.18 -6.66 -3.24
CA LYS A 47 -19.53 -6.81 -2.66
C LYS A 47 -19.80 -8.28 -2.35
N LYS A 48 -20.52 -8.54 -1.26
CA LYS A 48 -20.86 -9.90 -0.79
C LYS A 48 -21.44 -10.79 -1.88
N ASP A 49 -22.38 -10.26 -2.67
CA ASP A 49 -23.07 -11.01 -3.73
C ASP A 49 -22.51 -10.74 -5.13
N SER A 50 -21.23 -10.35 -5.23
CA SER A 50 -20.60 -10.04 -6.52
C SER A 50 -20.26 -11.25 -7.39
N GLY A 51 -20.20 -12.45 -6.80
CA GLY A 51 -19.73 -13.67 -7.48
C GLY A 51 -18.22 -13.70 -7.77
N ILE A 52 -17.46 -12.69 -7.32
CA ILE A 52 -16.01 -12.61 -7.49
C ILE A 52 -15.33 -13.38 -6.36
N ASN A 53 -14.56 -14.40 -6.70
CA ASN A 53 -13.85 -15.25 -5.74
C ASN A 53 -12.33 -15.19 -5.89
N SER A 54 -11.85 -14.63 -7.00
CA SER A 54 -10.42 -14.50 -7.29
C SER A 54 -10.13 -13.31 -8.19
N VAL A 55 -8.86 -12.92 -8.25
CA VAL A 55 -8.38 -11.88 -9.18
C VAL A 55 -8.67 -12.25 -10.64
N LYS A 56 -8.66 -13.55 -10.97
CA LYS A 56 -8.92 -14.03 -12.34
C LYS A 56 -10.35 -13.74 -12.80
N ASP A 57 -11.30 -13.74 -11.88
CA ASP A 57 -12.71 -13.44 -12.19
C ASP A 57 -12.91 -11.98 -12.63
N MET A 58 -11.92 -11.11 -12.34
CA MET A 58 -11.91 -9.70 -12.70
C MET A 58 -11.08 -9.40 -13.95
N ASN A 59 -10.53 -10.42 -14.64
CA ASN A 59 -9.81 -10.26 -15.90
C ASN A 59 -10.76 -10.09 -17.10
N ASP A 60 -11.67 -9.13 -16.99
CA ASP A 60 -12.72 -8.80 -17.94
C ASP A 60 -12.92 -7.27 -17.90
N SER A 61 -12.98 -6.64 -19.07
CA SER A 61 -13.03 -5.18 -19.21
C SER A 61 -14.28 -4.54 -18.60
N LYS A 62 -15.31 -5.32 -18.27
CA LYS A 62 -16.48 -4.83 -17.54
C LYS A 62 -16.17 -4.40 -16.10
N TYR A 63 -15.08 -4.90 -15.52
CA TYR A 63 -14.69 -4.55 -14.15
C TYR A 63 -13.75 -3.35 -14.14
N THR A 64 -13.98 -2.46 -13.19
CA THR A 64 -13.05 -1.37 -12.88
C THR A 64 -12.44 -1.63 -11.52
N ILE A 65 -11.10 -1.71 -11.47
CA ILE A 65 -10.34 -1.88 -10.24
C ILE A 65 -9.84 -0.50 -9.79
N ILE A 66 -10.12 -0.14 -8.55
CA ILE A 66 -9.71 1.15 -7.97
C ILE A 66 -8.65 0.89 -6.92
N VAL A 67 -7.56 1.65 -6.99
CA VAL A 67 -6.45 1.58 -6.04
C VAL A 67 -6.12 2.98 -5.52
N VAL A 68 -5.61 3.04 -4.30
CA VAL A 68 -5.14 4.31 -3.73
C VAL A 68 -3.75 4.62 -4.26
N VAL A 69 -3.65 5.71 -5.03
CA VAL A 69 -2.38 6.17 -5.61
C VAL A 69 -1.37 6.48 -4.50
N GLY A 70 -0.13 6.02 -4.69
CA GLY A 70 0.95 6.19 -3.71
C GLY A 70 0.91 5.19 -2.55
N THR A 71 0.22 4.06 -2.72
CA THR A 71 0.30 2.87 -1.86
C THR A 71 1.06 1.75 -2.58
N THR A 72 1.49 0.71 -1.86
CA THR A 72 2.15 -0.44 -2.49
C THR A 72 1.22 -1.20 -3.44
N ALA A 73 -0.09 -1.21 -3.14
CA ALA A 73 -1.11 -1.82 -4.02
C ALA A 73 -1.17 -1.19 -5.42
N ALA A 74 -0.67 0.04 -5.59
CA ALA A 74 -0.66 0.73 -6.89
C ALA A 74 0.64 0.55 -7.68
N THR A 75 1.67 -0.04 -7.07
CA THR A 75 3.02 -0.16 -7.64
C THR A 75 3.51 -1.60 -7.76
N GLU A 76 2.93 -2.51 -6.99
CA GLU A 76 3.09 -3.97 -7.12
C GLU A 76 2.02 -4.54 -8.05
#